data_AF-A0A6V7Y6S1-F1
#
_entry.id   AF-A0A6V7Y6S1-F1
#
_cell.length_a   1.000
_cell.length_b   1.000
_cell.length_c   1.000
_cell.angle_alpha   90.00
_cell.angle_beta   90.00
_cell.angle_gamma   90.00
#
_symmetry.space_group_name_H-M   'P 1'
#
loop_
_entity.id
_entity.type
_entity.pdbx_description
1 polymer ?
#
loop_
_entity_poly.entity_id
_entity_poly.type
_entity_poly.pdbx_seq_one_letter_code
_entity_poly.pdbx_strand_id
1 'polypeptide(L)'
;MLDVENQNIFSSNILQKTFNLLQKCWENKQSILVHCESGISRSVTIIIAFLMKKNNWSYLNSFNFLKEKHSIANPNNSFIKQLELFEKIGFITDPINLKNQKYLEILLLLMDIYLN
;
A
#
# COMPACT_ATOMS: atom_id res chain seq x y z
N MET A 1 14.29 -8.09 -10.99
CA MET A 1 14.87 -7.75 -9.67
C MET A 1 14.08 -8.47 -8.60
N LEU A 2 14.74 -9.20 -7.71
CA LEU A 2 14.11 -9.84 -6.55
C LEU A 2 13.73 -8.78 -5.52
N ASP A 3 12.81 -9.14 -4.62
CA ASP A 3 12.47 -8.26 -3.51
C ASP A 3 13.67 -8.13 -2.57
N VAL A 4 13.95 -6.90 -2.12
CA VAL A 4 15.00 -6.64 -1.12
C VAL A 4 14.35 -6.05 0.12
N GLU A 5 14.86 -6.39 1.31
CA GLU A 5 14.22 -6.05 2.59
C GLU A 5 14.06 -4.52 2.78
N ASN A 6 15.01 -3.73 2.29
CA ASN A 6 14.99 -2.27 2.42
C ASN A 6 14.26 -1.54 1.27
N GLN A 7 13.58 -2.28 0.38
CA GLN A 7 12.82 -1.66 -0.69
C GLN A 7 11.58 -0.95 -0.14
N ASN A 8 11.50 0.36 -0.34
CA ASN A 8 10.28 1.11 -0.10
C ASN A 8 9.41 1.06 -1.37
N ILE A 9 8.31 0.31 -1.33
CA ILE A 9 7.40 0.18 -2.49
C ILE A 9 6.45 1.38 -2.62
N PHE A 10 6.32 2.15 -1.54
CA PHE A 10 5.55 3.40 -1.49
C PHE A 10 6.44 4.63 -1.67
N SER A 11 7.68 4.46 -2.11
CA SER A 11 8.60 5.56 -2.32
C SER A 11 8.05 6.57 -3.34
N SER A 12 8.26 7.86 -3.06
CA SER A 12 7.83 8.95 -3.95
C SER A 12 6.30 8.98 -4.15
N ASN A 13 5.84 9.61 -5.23
CA ASN A 13 4.42 9.75 -5.56
C ASN A 13 3.82 8.48 -6.24
N ILE A 14 4.47 7.32 -6.11
CA ILE A 14 4.08 6.09 -6.81
C ILE A 14 2.71 5.61 -6.33
N LEU A 15 2.45 5.67 -5.02
CA LEU A 15 1.23 5.14 -4.43
C LEU A 15 0.02 6.00 -4.81
N GLN A 16 0.14 7.33 -4.76
CA GLN A 16 -0.90 8.24 -5.25
C GLN A 16 -1.17 8.06 -6.75
N LYS A 17 -0.12 8.01 -7.59
CA LYS A 17 -0.27 7.82 -9.04
C LYS A 17 -0.97 6.51 -9.35
N THR A 18 -0.57 5.44 -8.66
CA THR A 18 -1.16 4.11 -8.82
C THR A 18 -2.62 4.11 -8.38
N PHE A 19 -2.93 4.71 -7.22
CA PHE A 19 -4.31 4.82 -6.76
C PHE A 19 -5.18 5.58 -7.75
N ASN A 20 -4.73 6.74 -8.24
CA ASN A 20 -5.46 7.55 -9.22
C ASN A 20 -5.72 6.78 -10.52
N LEU A 21 -4.71 6.03 -11.02
CA LEU A 21 -4.86 5.20 -12.21
C LEU A 21 -5.88 4.08 -12.00
N LEU A 22 -5.74 3.30 -10.92
CA LEU A 22 -6.62 2.19 -10.60
C LEU A 22 -8.07 2.65 -10.39
N GLN A 23 -8.25 3.78 -9.69
CA GLN A 23 -9.55 4.37 -9.45
C GLN A 23 -10.21 4.85 -10.75
N LYS A 24 -9.48 5.57 -11.60
CA LYS A 24 -9.98 6.04 -12.89
C LYS A 24 -10.42 4.89 -13.80
N CYS A 25 -9.59 3.85 -13.91
CA CYS A 25 -9.91 2.69 -14.73
C CYS A 25 -11.10 1.90 -14.15
N TRP A 26 -11.22 1.80 -12.82
CA TRP A 26 -12.40 1.22 -12.16
C TRP A 26 -13.69 1.98 -12.50
N GLU A 27 -13.69 3.31 -12.39
CA GLU A 27 -14.84 4.16 -12.72
C GLU A 27 -15.26 4.02 -14.19
N ASN A 28 -14.28 3.85 -15.09
CA ASN A 28 -14.50 3.66 -16.52
C ASN A 28 -14.81 2.20 -16.90
N LYS A 29 -14.97 1.28 -15.94
CA LYS A 29 -15.21 -0.15 -16.18
C LYS A 29 -14.14 -0.80 -17.08
N GLN A 30 -12.89 -0.37 -16.94
CA GLN A 30 -11.75 -0.90 -17.69
C GLN A 30 -11.07 -2.04 -16.94
N SER A 31 -10.55 -3.02 -17.67
CA SER A 31 -9.68 -4.05 -17.13
C SER A 31 -8.27 -3.50 -16.91
N ILE A 32 -7.64 -3.91 -15.80
CA ILE A 32 -6.27 -3.50 -15.45
C ILE A 32 -5.47 -4.74 -15.06
N LEU A 33 -4.23 -4.83 -15.53
CA LEU A 33 -3.26 -5.81 -15.07
C LEU A 33 -2.24 -5.12 -14.15
N VAL A 34 -2.14 -5.61 -12.91
CA VAL A 34 -1.07 -5.24 -11.98
C VAL A 34 -0.17 -6.46 -11.79
N HIS A 35 1.09 -6.37 -12.23
CA HIS A 35 2.01 -7.49 -12.19
C HIS A 35 3.37 -7.10 -11.58
N CYS A 36 4.08 -8.10 -11.09
CA CYS A 36 5.52 -8.05 -10.82
C CYS A 36 6.15 -9.29 -11.46
N GLU A 37 7.39 -9.62 -11.13
CA GLU A 37 8.11 -10.77 -11.72
C GLU A 37 7.35 -12.09 -11.51
N SER A 38 6.98 -12.39 -10.26
CA SER A 38 6.38 -13.67 -9.89
C SER A 38 4.91 -13.55 -9.48
N GLY A 39 4.35 -12.34 -9.46
CA GLY A 39 2.98 -12.09 -8.99
C GLY A 39 2.75 -12.42 -7.50
N ILE A 40 3.79 -12.58 -6.69
CA ILE A 40 3.68 -13.03 -5.29
C ILE A 40 3.68 -11.87 -4.30
N SER A 41 4.51 -10.84 -4.52
CA SER A 41 4.84 -9.88 -3.47
C SER A 41 4.62 -8.42 -3.90
N ARG A 42 5.49 -7.79 -4.70
CA ARG A 42 5.34 -6.37 -5.10
C ARG A 42 3.96 -5.98 -5.66
N SER A 43 3.45 -6.71 -6.67
CA SER A 43 2.12 -6.42 -7.23
C SER A 43 1.01 -6.64 -6.21
N VAL A 44 1.14 -7.69 -5.39
CA VAL A 44 0.22 -8.04 -4.32
C VAL A 44 0.16 -6.91 -3.28
N THR A 45 1.30 -6.38 -2.86
CA THR A 45 1.38 -5.24 -1.94
C THR A 45 0.65 -4.01 -2.48
N ILE A 46 0.80 -3.70 -3.78
CA ILE A 46 0.10 -2.57 -4.41
C ILE A 46 -1.42 -2.81 -4.44
N ILE A 47 -1.86 -4.02 -4.79
CA ILE A 47 -3.29 -4.37 -4.81
C ILE A 47 -3.88 -4.26 -3.39
N ILE A 48 -3.18 -4.77 -2.37
CA ILE A 48 -3.62 -4.67 -0.98
C ILE A 48 -3.75 -3.19 -0.56
N ALA A 49 -2.74 -2.36 -0.81
CA ALA A 49 -2.80 -0.93 -0.47
C ALA A 49 -3.98 -0.22 -1.17
N PHE A 50 -4.28 -0.57 -2.43
CA PHE A 50 -5.45 -0.05 -3.13
C PHE A 50 -6.76 -0.48 -2.47
N LEU A 51 -6.92 -1.77 -2.12
CA LEU A 51 -8.10 -2.29 -1.44
C LEU A 51 -8.31 -1.63 -0.08
N MET A 52 -7.24 -1.50 0.71
CA MET A 52 -7.24 -0.84 2.02
C MET A 52 -7.80 0.58 1.90
N LYS A 53 -7.24 1.39 1.00
CA LYS A 53 -7.67 2.78 0.81
C LYS A 53 -9.08 2.89 0.24
N LYS A 54 -9.42 2.07 -0.75
CA LYS A 54 -10.71 2.13 -1.44
C LYS A 54 -11.87 1.73 -0.53
N ASN A 55 -11.67 0.72 0.30
CA ASN A 55 -12.72 0.12 1.12
C ASN A 55 -12.62 0.51 2.61
N ASN A 56 -11.62 1.32 2.98
CA ASN A 56 -11.29 1.62 4.38
C ASN A 56 -11.10 0.33 5.21
N TRP A 57 -10.37 -0.63 4.64
CA TRP A 57 -10.11 -1.93 5.25
C TRP A 57 -8.73 -1.98 5.89
N SER A 58 -8.61 -2.75 6.97
CA SER A 58 -7.32 -3.09 7.56
C SER A 58 -6.45 -3.86 6.56
N TYR A 59 -5.14 -3.91 6.82
CA TYR A 59 -4.21 -4.77 6.11
C TYR A 59 -4.73 -6.22 6.10
N LEU A 60 -5.11 -6.75 7.26
CA LEU A 60 -5.53 -8.14 7.40
C LEU A 60 -6.78 -8.47 6.56
N ASN A 61 -7.80 -7.60 6.59
CA ASN A 61 -9.01 -7.79 5.79
C ASN A 61 -8.71 -7.77 4.29
N SER A 62 -7.88 -6.81 3.86
CA SER A 62 -7.50 -6.66 2.45
C SER A 62 -6.63 -7.82 1.96
N PHE A 63 -5.70 -8.29 2.79
CA PHE A 63 -4.86 -9.45 2.50
C PHE A 63 -5.69 -10.73 2.38
N ASN A 64 -6.58 -11.00 3.34
CA ASN A 64 -7.43 -12.20 3.32
C ASN A 64 -8.34 -12.22 2.09
N PHE A 65 -8.98 -11.08 1.78
CA PHE A 65 -9.80 -10.95 0.57
C PHE A 65 -9.01 -11.26 -0.71
N LEU A 66 -7.79 -10.72 -0.83
CA LEU A 66 -6.94 -10.99 -1.99
C LEU A 66 -6.48 -12.46 -2.02
N LYS A 67 -6.09 -13.02 -0.88
CA LYS A 67 -5.60 -14.40 -0.75
C LYS A 67 -6.63 -15.44 -1.20
N GLU A 68 -7.92 -15.19 -0.96
CA GLU A 68 -9.00 -16.04 -1.47
C GLU A 68 -9.07 -16.08 -3.00
N LYS A 69 -8.67 -15.00 -3.69
CA LYS A 69 -8.74 -14.88 -5.16
C LYS A 69 -7.38 -15.14 -5.82
N HIS A 70 -6.30 -14.98 -5.07
CA HIS A 70 -4.92 -15.12 -5.50
C HIS A 70 -4.12 -15.84 -4.42
N SER A 71 -4.23 -17.17 -4.38
CA SER A 71 -3.72 -18.02 -3.30
C SER A 71 -2.20 -17.94 -3.10
N ILE A 72 -1.44 -17.55 -4.13
CA ILE A 72 0.02 -17.39 -4.06
C ILE A 72 0.45 -16.03 -3.49
N ALA A 73 -0.49 -15.13 -3.15
CA ALA A 73 -0.20 -13.85 -2.54
C ALA A 73 0.64 -14.02 -1.25
N ASN A 74 1.85 -13.49 -1.25
CA ASN A 74 2.76 -13.56 -0.11
C ASN A 74 3.75 -12.37 -0.14
N PRO A 75 3.30 -11.15 0.21
CA PRO A 75 4.19 -10.03 0.42
C PRO A 75 5.28 -10.39 1.42
N ASN A 76 6.50 -9.89 1.22
CA ASN A 76 7.55 -10.06 2.22
C ASN A 76 7.25 -9.25 3.50
N ASN A 77 7.96 -9.56 4.58
CA ASN A 77 7.75 -8.91 5.88
C ASN A 77 7.94 -7.39 5.85
N SER A 78 8.87 -6.86 5.05
CA SER A 78 9.10 -5.41 5.00
C SER A 78 7.95 -4.67 4.29
N PHE A 79 7.34 -5.28 3.28
CA PHE A 79 6.14 -4.76 2.63
C PHE A 79 4.90 -4.87 3.52
N ILE A 80 4.78 -5.93 4.32
CA ILE A 80 3.72 -6.05 5.34
C ILE A 80 3.82 -4.89 6.33
N LYS A 81 5.01 -4.63 6.89
CA LYS A 81 5.24 -3.48 7.79
C LYS A 81 4.89 -2.14 7.15
N GLN A 82 5.19 -1.97 5.85
CA GLN A 82 4.79 -0.77 5.10
C GLN A 82 3.26 -0.65 4.98
N LEU A 83 2.54 -1.75 4.74
CA LEU A 83 1.07 -1.76 4.69
C LEU A 83 0.45 -1.46 6.05
N GLU A 84 0.96 -2.04 7.13
CA GLU A 84 0.53 -1.74 8.49
C GLU A 84 0.76 -0.28 8.85
N LEU A 85 1.92 0.28 8.47
CA LEU A 85 2.17 1.71 8.62
C LEU A 85 1.18 2.55 7.79
N PHE A 86 0.91 2.15 6.54
CA PHE A 86 -0.06 2.81 5.67
C PHE A 86 -1.47 2.84 6.28
N GLU A 87 -1.88 1.77 6.96
CA GLU A 87 -3.11 1.74 7.76
C GLU A 87 -3.07 2.73 8.92
N LYS A 88 -2.01 2.71 9.72
CA LYS A 88 -1.89 3.57 10.91
C LYS A 88 -1.87 5.06 10.56
N ILE A 89 -1.30 5.45 9.42
CA ILE A 89 -1.32 6.84 8.95
C ILE A 89 -2.63 7.23 8.24
N GLY A 90 -3.64 6.36 8.22
CA GLY A 90 -4.96 6.66 7.65
C GLY A 90 -4.98 6.66 6.13
N PHE A 91 -4.25 5.72 5.50
CA PHE A 91 -4.25 5.48 4.05
C PHE A 91 -3.82 6.70 3.21
N ILE A 92 -2.93 7.51 3.76
CA ILE A 92 -2.41 8.70 3.08
C ILE A 92 -1.41 8.29 2.00
N THR A 93 -1.69 8.70 0.77
CA THR A 93 -0.94 8.31 -0.44
C THR A 93 0.00 9.40 -0.95
N ASP A 94 -0.15 10.62 -0.42
CA ASP A 94 0.68 11.77 -0.74
C ASP A 94 0.97 12.54 0.56
N PRO A 95 1.96 12.11 1.35
CA PRO A 95 2.27 12.74 2.63
C PRO A 95 2.88 14.14 2.47
N ILE A 96 3.46 14.46 1.32
CA ILE A 96 4.13 15.75 1.06
C ILE A 96 3.10 16.88 0.93
N ASN A 97 1.92 16.58 0.39
CA ASN A 97 0.83 17.56 0.26
C ASN A 97 -0.11 17.61 1.47
N LEU A 98 0.27 17.01 2.60
CA LEU A 98 -0.51 17.12 3.84
C LEU A 98 -0.39 18.52 4.46
N LYS A 99 -1.50 19.03 4.98
CA LYS A 99 -1.50 20.24 5.82
C LYS A 99 -0.68 19.97 7.10
N ASN A 100 0.06 20.98 7.55
CA ASN A 100 1.06 20.91 8.63
C ASN A 100 0.66 20.08 9.87
N GLN A 101 -0.59 20.21 10.37
CA GLN A 101 -1.03 19.48 11.56
C GLN A 101 -1.07 17.95 11.35
N LYS A 102 -1.49 17.49 10.18
CA LYS A 102 -1.57 16.06 9.85
C LYS A 102 -0.20 15.47 9.52
N TYR A 103 0.72 16.29 9.00
CA TYR A 103 2.12 15.90 8.79
C TYR A 103 2.85 15.67 10.13
N LEU A 104 2.63 16.56 11.11
CA LEU A 104 3.19 16.42 12.46
C LEU A 104 2.71 15.16 13.17
N GLU A 105 1.41 14.85 13.09
CA GLU A 105 0.84 13.60 13.65
C GLU A 105 1.50 12.34 13.06
N ILE A 106 1.72 12.33 11.74
CA ILE A 106 2.41 11.20 11.08
C ILE A 106 3.88 11.13 11.50
N LEU A 107 4.57 12.27 11.58
CA LEU A 107 5.98 12.29 11.98
C LEU A 107 6.15 11.76 13.41
N LEU A 108 5.26 12.15 14.34
CA LEU A 108 5.22 11.61 15.70
C LEU A 108 4.97 10.10 15.70
N LEU A 109 4.00 9.63 14.90
CA LEU A 109 3.70 8.21 14.79
C LEU A 109 4.87 7.40 14.21
N LEU A 110 5.60 7.96 13.23
CA LEU A 110 6.80 7.35 12.68
C LEU A 110 7.91 7.31 13.75
N MET A 111 8.12 8.41 14.50
CA MET A 111 9.10 8.45 15.58
C MET A 111 8.82 7.38 16.65
N ASP A 112 7.56 7.18 17.06
CA ASP A 112 7.18 6.16 18.03
C ASP A 112 7.44 4.72 17.54
N ILE A 113 7.39 4.50 16.23
CA ILE A 113 7.64 3.19 15.58
C ILE A 113 9.14 2.92 15.38
N TYR A 114 9.95 3.96 15.15
CA TYR A 114 11.38 3.80 14.87
C TYR A 114 12.27 3.98 16.11
N LEU A 115 11.74 4.51 17.23
CA LEU A 115 12.49 4.76 18.47
C LEU A 115 12.11 3.82 19.64
N ASN A 116 11.13 2.93 19.47
CA ASN A 116 10.78 1.84 20.39
C ASN A 116 10.86 0.49 19.70
#